data_AF-A0A521RQ09-F1
#
_entry.id   AF-A0A521RQ09-F1
#
_cell.length_a   1.000
_cell.length_b   1.000
_cell.length_c   1.000
_cell.angle_alpha   90.00
_cell.angle_beta   90.00
_cell.angle_gamma   90.00
#
_symmetry.space_group_name_H-M   'P 1'
#
loop_
_entity.id
_entity.type
_entity.pdbx_description
1 polymer ?
#
loop_
_entity_poly.entity_id
_entity_poly.type
_entity_poly.pdbx_seq_one_letter_code
_entity_poly.pdbx_strand_id
1 'polypeptide(L)' 'MSAPYEPEFVLPRTADEVIELLERAFPLRNIPSETPYHVMQREFGRRDVIDFLRRLKADRDEDILKG' A
#
# COMPACT_ATOMS: atom_id res chain seq x y z
N MET A 1 -20.19 30.77 -12.48
CA MET A 1 -19.30 29.74 -13.05
C MET A 1 -18.48 29.19 -11.89
N SER A 2 -18.72 27.96 -11.46
CA SER A 2 -17.95 27.34 -10.38
C SER A 2 -16.64 26.81 -10.95
N ALA A 3 -15.51 27.08 -10.28
CA ALA A 3 -14.21 26.57 -10.68
C ALA A 3 -14.23 25.03 -10.72
N PRO A 4 -13.47 24.39 -11.63
CA PRO A 4 -13.33 22.94 -11.64
C PRO A 4 -12.74 22.47 -10.31
N TYR A 5 -13.35 21.44 -9.72
CA TYR A 5 -12.87 20.82 -8.49
C TYR A 5 -11.54 20.13 -8.78
N GLU A 6 -10.42 20.73 -8.34
CA GLU A 6 -9.15 20.02 -8.25
C GLU A 6 -9.16 19.22 -6.95
N PRO A 7 -9.04 17.88 -6.99
CA PRO A 7 -8.93 17.10 -5.78
C PRO A 7 -7.63 17.50 -5.07
N GLU A 8 -7.76 18.05 -3.86
CA GLU A 8 -6.65 18.43 -3.01
C GLU A 8 -5.84 17.15 -2.71
N PHE A 9 -4.66 17.02 -3.32
CA PHE A 9 -3.82 15.84 -3.15
C PHE A 9 -3.16 15.90 -1.77
N VAL A 10 -3.82 15.31 -0.77
CA VAL A 10 -3.30 15.24 0.59
C VAL A 10 -2.26 14.13 0.65
N LEU A 11 -1.00 14.51 0.85
CA LEU A 11 0.07 13.54 1.10
C LEU A 11 -0.15 12.84 2.45
N PRO A 12 0.05 11.50 2.53
CA PRO A 12 -0.01 10.76 3.77
C PRO A 12 0.95 11.32 4.82
N ARG A 13 0.47 11.46 6.06
CA ARG A 13 1.23 11.96 7.22
C ARG A 13 1.80 10.84 8.07
N THR A 14 1.27 9.63 7.94
CA THR A 14 1.67 8.46 8.74
C THR A 14 1.98 7.26 7.85
N ALA A 15 2.74 6.29 8.39
CA ALA A 15 2.99 5.02 7.71
C ALA A 15 1.67 4.26 7.45
N ASP A 16 0.70 4.35 8.37
CA ASP A 16 -0.61 3.73 8.22
C ASP A 16 -1.37 4.32 7.03
N GLU A 17 -1.38 5.64 6.88
CA GLU A 17 -2.01 6.30 5.75
C GLU A 17 -1.35 5.94 4.41
N VAL A 18 -0.02 5.75 4.39
CA VAL A 18 0.68 5.25 3.19
C VAL A 18 0.27 3.83 2.86
N ILE A 19 0.22 2.94 3.85
CA ILE A 19 -0.18 1.54 3.68
C ILE A 19 -1.63 1.47 3.18
N GLU A 20 -2.55 2.22 3.79
CA GLU A 20 -3.95 2.30 3.36
C GLU A 20 -4.10 2.83 1.93
N LEU A 21 -3.34 3.88 1.56
CA LEU A 21 -3.36 4.43 0.21
C LEU A 21 -2.91 3.38 -0.81
N LEU A 22 -1.83 2.64 -0.52
CA LEU A 22 -1.31 1.61 -1.41
C LEU A 22 -2.27 0.43 -1.54
N GLU A 23 -2.92 0.00 -0.46
CA GLU A 23 -3.93 -1.05 -0.50
C GLU A 23 -5.15 -0.66 -1.36
N ARG A 24 -5.59 0.60 -1.28
CA ARG A 24 -6.67 1.11 -2.12
C ARG A 24 -6.26 1.26 -3.58
N ALA A 25 -5.05 1.73 -3.84
CA ALA A 25 -4.52 1.91 -5.20
C ALA A 25 -4.21 0.57 -5.89
N PHE A 26 -3.81 -0.44 -5.11
CA PHE A 26 -3.42 -1.77 -5.56
C PHE A 26 -4.18 -2.85 -4.78
N PRO A 27 -5.50 -2.97 -4.97
CA PRO A 27 -6.31 -3.92 -4.22
C PRO A 27 -5.84 -5.33 -4.54
N LEU A 28 -5.65 -6.15 -3.49
CA LEU A 28 -5.31 -7.55 -3.63
C LEU A 28 -6.45 -8.27 -4.36
N ARG A 29 -6.19 -8.73 -5.57
CA ARG A 29 -7.13 -9.54 -6.36
C ARG A 29 -6.77 -11.01 -6.21
N ASN A 30 -7.78 -11.86 -6.17
CA ASN A 30 -7.55 -13.29 -6.38
C ASN A 30 -7.01 -13.48 -7.79
N ILE A 31 -5.84 -14.12 -7.89
CA ILE A 31 -5.17 -14.37 -9.16
C ILE A 31 -5.60 -15.76 -9.64
N PRO A 32 -6.35 -15.88 -10.76
CA PRO A 32 -6.69 -17.19 -11.32
C PRO A 32 -5.45 -18.00 -11.64
N SER A 33 -5.52 -19.33 -11.53
CA SER A 33 -4.40 -20.25 -11.80
C SER A 33 -3.85 -20.17 -13.23
N GLU A 34 -4.66 -19.68 -14.18
CA GLU A 34 -4.27 -19.52 -15.59
C GLU A 34 -3.61 -18.16 -15.89
N THR A 35 -3.39 -17.33 -14.86
CA THR A 35 -2.82 -15.99 -15.04
C THR A 35 -1.39 -16.08 -15.57
N PRO A 36 -1.02 -15.30 -16.61
CA PRO A 36 0.35 -15.27 -17.10
C PRO A 36 1.35 -14.94 -15.99
N TYR A 37 2.49 -15.63 -15.99
CA TYR A 37 3.50 -15.54 -14.93
C TYR A 37 3.95 -14.10 -14.61
N HIS A 38 4.15 -13.27 -15.63
CA HIS A 38 4.57 -11.87 -15.44
C HIS A 38 3.50 -10.99 -14.76
N VAL A 39 2.22 -11.33 -14.94
CA VAL A 39 1.10 -10.66 -14.24
C VAL A 39 1.07 -11.13 -12.79
N MET A 40 1.23 -12.44 -12.54
CA MET A 40 1.35 -12.98 -11.19
C MET A 40 2.50 -12.31 -10.42
N GLN A 41 3.69 -12.23 -11.01
CA GLN A 41 4.87 -11.57 -10.41
C GLN A 41 4.59 -10.12 -10.04
N ARG A 42 3.87 -9.38 -10.88
CA ARG A 42 3.52 -7.97 -10.61
C ARG A 42 2.58 -7.85 -9.41
N GLU A 43 1.58 -8.73 -9.31
CA GLU A 43 0.64 -8.71 -8.19
C GLU A 43 1.31 -9.16 -6.88
N PHE A 44 2.16 -10.20 -6.92
CA PHE A 44 2.94 -10.61 -5.75
C PHE A 44 3.92 -9.53 -5.31
N GLY A 45 4.63 -8.89 -6.24
CA GLY A 45 5.55 -7.80 -5.90
C GLY A 45 4.86 -6.59 -5.26
N ARG A 46 3.62 -6.27 -5.67
CA ARG A 46 2.82 -5.23 -5.00
C ARG A 46 2.49 -5.62 -3.56
N ARG A 47 2.14 -6.88 -3.34
CA ARG A 47 1.85 -7.42 -2.01
C ARG A 47 3.09 -7.40 -1.12
N ASP A 48 4.23 -7.81 -1.65
CA ASP A 48 5.50 -7.84 -0.93
C ASP A 48 5.90 -6.45 -0.41
N VAL A 49 5.65 -5.39 -1.20
CA VAL A 49 5.91 -4.00 -0.78
C VAL A 49 5.01 -3.58 0.38
N ILE A 50 3.71 -3.88 0.33
CA ILE A 50 2.77 -3.54 1.42
C ILE A 50 3.14 -4.31 2.70
N ASP A 51 3.43 -5.61 2.57
CA ASP A 51 3.81 -6.45 3.71
C ASP A 51 5.16 -6.01 4.31
N PHE A 52 6.11 -5.58 3.46
CA PHE A 52 7.37 -4.97 3.92
C PHE A 52 7.14 -3.70 4.74
N LEU A 53 6.29 -2.79 4.26
CA LEU A 53 5.97 -1.53 4.97
C LEU A 53 5.31 -1.80 6.32
N ARG A 54 4.38 -2.76 6.38
CA ARG A 54 3.74 -3.20 7.63
C ARG A 54 4.77 -3.75 8.62
N ARG A 55 5.70 -4.58 8.16
CA ARG A 55 6.77 -5.13 9.01
C ARG A 55 7.67 -4.03 9.55
N LEU A 56 8.14 -3.12 8.68
CA LEU A 56 8.98 -2.01 9.09
C LEU A 56 8.30 -1.11 10.12
N LYS A 57 7.00 -0.88 9.98
CA LYS A 57 6.20 -0.15 10.98
C LYS A 57 6.17 -0.91 12.31
N ALA A 58 5.90 -2.21 12.27
CA ALA A 58 5.86 -3.03 13.49
C ALA A 58 7.20 -3.04 14.23
N ASP A 59 8.31 -3.19 13.51
CA ASP A 59 9.66 -3.13 14.09
C ASP A 59 9.90 -1.78 14.79
N ARG A 60 9.56 -0.66 14.13
CA ARG A 60 9.65 0.69 14.73
C ARG A 60 8.78 0.83 15.97
N ASP A 61 7.54 0.38 15.93
CA ASP A 61 6.62 0.49 17.05
C ASP A 61 7.11 -0.34 18.25
N GLU A 62 7.66 -1.53 18.00
CA GLU A 62 8.26 -2.37 19.02
C GLU A 62 9.50 -1.72 19.64
N ASP A 63 10.34 -1.07 18.84
CA ASP A 63 11.50 -0.31 19.34
C ASP A 63 11.08 0.90 20.20
N ILE A 64 10.00 1.60 19.82
CA ILE A 64 9.45 2.71 20.61
C ILE A 64 8.92 2.21 21.96
N LEU A 65 8.28 1.04 22.01
CA LEU A 65 7.71 0.48 23.23
C LEU A 65 8.76 -0.13 24.17
N LYS A 66 9.93 -0.51 23.65
CA LYS A 66 11.06 -1.04 24.42
C LYS A 66 11.99 0.04 24.97
N GLY A 67 11.91 1.27 24.44
CA GLY A 67 12.62 2.45 24.95
C GLY A 67 12.02 2.99 26.24
#